data_AF-A0A6P8SWV9-F1
#
_entry.id   AF-A0A6P8SWV9-F1
#
_cell.length_a   1.000
_cell.length_b   1.000
_cell.length_c   1.000
_cell.angle_alpha   90.00
_cell.angle_beta   90.00
_cell.angle_gamma   90.00
#
_symmetry.space_group_name_H-M   'P 1'
#
loop_
_entity.id
_entity.type
_entity.pdbx_description
1 polymer ?
#
loop_
_entity_poly.entity_id
_entity_poly.type
_entity_poly.pdbx_seq_one_letter_code
_entity_poly.pdbx_strand_id
1 'polypeptide(L)'
;MQLSCKSHRPSHTDYTSNLSSWSTVQECRQRSTGVITLTTGEGENFSEIFGFRREDCDCRRDYTAAGFTTFSKVRLDLSKMNLITTDWQFAVTREGKNVPFATAGDCYSAARCPQGRFRINLSGTGFRVAQETSWISQGNYAVTDIRKSQDGSSVSGMCGGYCGKCTPSSVSNLPVTVE
;
A
#
# COMPACT_ATOMS: atom_id res chain seq x y z
N MET A 1 21.61 9.18 -11.18
CA MET A 1 21.05 8.78 -9.87
C MET A 1 22.21 8.47 -8.94
N GLN A 2 22.63 9.42 -8.10
CA GLN A 2 23.72 9.21 -7.14
C GLN A 2 23.15 8.56 -5.87
N LEU A 3 23.51 7.29 -5.65
CA LEU A 3 23.25 6.59 -4.39
C LEU A 3 24.43 6.91 -3.45
N SER A 4 24.16 7.61 -2.34
CA SER A 4 25.17 7.89 -1.33
C SER A 4 25.16 6.80 -0.27
N CYS A 5 26.16 5.91 -0.29
CA CYS A 5 26.52 5.09 0.86
C CYS A 5 27.64 5.82 1.62
N LYS A 6 27.37 6.33 2.83
CA LYS A 6 28.41 6.89 3.69
C LYS A 6 29.30 5.75 4.20
N SER A 7 30.52 5.63 3.68
CA SER A 7 31.57 4.81 4.29
C SER A 7 32.28 5.62 5.40
N HIS A 8 32.21 5.17 6.65
CA HIS A 8 33.11 5.67 7.70
C HIS A 8 34.35 4.78 7.71
N ARG A 9 35.52 5.32 7.33
CA ARG A 9 36.83 4.69 7.60
C ARG A 9 37.28 5.07 9.00
N PRO A 10 37.67 4.14 9.88
CA PRO A 10 38.52 4.49 11.00
C PRO A 10 39.98 4.61 10.52
N SER A 11 40.65 5.67 10.96
CA SER A 11 42.09 5.89 10.85
C SER A 11 42.88 4.94 11.75
N HIS A 12 44.06 4.52 11.28
CA HIS A 12 45.06 3.70 11.98
C HIS A 12 45.44 4.21 13.38
N THR A 13 45.55 3.29 14.35
CA THR A 13 46.72 3.10 15.27
C THR A 13 46.56 1.80 16.09
N ASP A 14 47.67 1.10 16.29
CA ASP A 14 47.85 -0.25 16.89
C ASP A 14 47.31 -0.46 18.31
N TYR A 15 46.76 -1.67 18.56
CA TYR A 15 47.12 -2.47 19.74
C TYR A 15 46.84 -3.96 19.48
N THR A 16 47.86 -4.79 19.68
CA THR A 16 47.82 -6.25 19.63
C THR A 16 46.93 -6.82 20.73
N SER A 17 45.89 -7.59 20.39
CA SER A 17 45.33 -8.60 21.29
C SER A 17 44.46 -9.65 20.57
N ASN A 18 44.93 -10.90 20.68
CA ASN A 18 44.21 -12.18 20.62
C ASN A 18 43.33 -12.55 19.41
N LEU A 19 43.79 -13.61 18.74
CA LEU A 19 43.04 -14.50 17.86
C LEU A 19 41.92 -15.22 18.63
N SER A 20 40.74 -14.60 18.77
CA SER A 20 39.50 -15.30 19.13
C SER A 20 38.26 -14.43 18.89
N SER A 21 37.90 -14.11 17.64
CA SER A 21 36.57 -13.59 17.28
C SER A 21 36.41 -13.47 15.76
N TRP A 22 36.43 -14.60 15.06
CA TRP A 22 36.04 -14.63 13.64
C TRP A 22 34.52 -14.85 13.55
N SER A 23 33.75 -13.77 13.67
CA SER A 23 32.36 -13.73 13.18
C SER A 23 31.72 -12.32 13.23
N THR A 24 32.48 -11.24 12.99
CA THR A 24 31.85 -9.96 12.61
C THR A 24 31.53 -9.95 11.11
N VAL A 25 30.81 -10.98 10.64
CA VAL A 25 29.89 -10.80 9.51
C VAL A 25 28.56 -10.47 10.16
N GLN A 26 28.50 -9.26 10.73
CA GLN A 26 27.23 -8.66 11.09
C GLN A 26 26.57 -8.41 9.75
N GLU A 27 25.74 -9.36 9.32
CA GLU A 27 24.96 -9.29 8.11
C GLU A 27 24.42 -7.88 7.98
N CYS A 28 24.90 -7.17 6.97
CA CYS A 28 24.16 -6.06 6.40
C CYS A 28 22.87 -6.65 5.83
N ARG A 29 21.95 -7.06 6.71
CA ARG A 29 20.53 -7.21 6.39
C ARG A 29 19.98 -5.80 6.32
N GLN A 30 20.56 -5.00 5.41
CA GLN A 30 20.06 -3.70 5.03
C GLN A 30 18.65 -3.94 4.57
N ARG A 31 17.68 -3.40 5.31
CA ARG A 31 16.33 -3.22 4.80
C ARG A 31 16.47 -2.37 3.54
N SER A 32 16.50 -3.02 2.39
CA SER A 32 16.55 -2.44 1.05
C SER A 32 15.16 -1.87 0.75
N THR A 33 14.76 -0.86 1.52
CA THR A 33 13.46 -0.21 1.37
C THR A 33 13.64 1.16 0.74
N GLY A 34 12.99 1.39 -0.39
CA GLY A 34 12.90 2.68 -1.07
C GLY A 34 11.59 3.41 -0.79
N VAL A 35 11.42 4.57 -1.42
CA VAL A 35 10.17 5.35 -1.40
C VAL A 35 9.88 5.80 -2.82
N ILE A 36 8.65 5.58 -3.29
CA ILE A 36 8.16 6.11 -4.56
C ILE A 36 7.33 7.36 -4.27
N THR A 37 7.59 8.44 -4.98
CA THR A 37 6.74 9.64 -4.95
C THR A 37 5.67 9.53 -6.01
N LEU A 38 4.40 9.70 -5.63
CA LEU A 38 3.25 9.58 -6.51
C LEU A 38 3.00 10.93 -7.19
N THR A 39 3.48 11.05 -8.43
CA THR A 39 3.53 12.31 -9.20
C THR A 39 2.15 12.86 -9.57
N THR A 40 1.15 11.98 -9.64
CA THR A 40 -0.24 12.31 -9.99
C THR A 40 -1.07 12.86 -8.82
N GLY A 41 -0.49 12.85 -7.61
CA GLY A 41 -1.07 13.47 -6.43
C GLY A 41 -2.16 12.65 -5.74
N GLU A 42 -2.66 13.19 -4.63
CA GLU A 42 -3.56 12.51 -3.70
C GLU A 42 -4.93 12.15 -4.29
N GLY A 43 -5.42 12.91 -5.29
CA GLY A 43 -6.71 12.64 -5.94
C GLY A 43 -6.72 11.37 -6.79
N GLU A 44 -5.54 10.92 -7.23
CA GLU A 44 -5.35 9.70 -8.01
C GLU A 44 -4.73 8.56 -7.18
N ASN A 45 -4.49 8.80 -5.89
CA ASN A 45 -3.81 7.89 -4.98
C ASN A 45 -4.46 7.91 -3.60
N PHE A 46 -5.52 7.12 -3.44
CA PHE A 46 -6.30 7.08 -2.21
C PHE A 46 -6.92 5.70 -1.97
N SER A 47 -7.38 5.48 -0.74
CA SER A 47 -8.08 4.28 -0.32
C SER A 47 -9.21 4.66 0.65
N GLU A 48 -10.40 4.10 0.41
CA GLU A 48 -11.64 4.48 1.07
C GLU A 48 -12.39 3.25 1.57
N ILE A 49 -12.64 3.21 2.88
CA ILE A 49 -13.71 2.41 3.45
C ILE A 49 -14.90 3.34 3.67
N PHE A 50 -15.96 3.18 2.87
CA PHE A 50 -17.11 4.08 2.90
C PHE A 50 -17.92 3.89 4.20
N GLY A 51 -18.26 5.00 4.85
CA GLY A 51 -18.76 4.98 6.23
C GLY A 51 -20.26 4.96 6.42
N PHE A 52 -21.05 5.11 5.34
CA PHE A 52 -22.49 5.06 5.45
C PHE A 52 -23.02 3.63 5.25
N ARG A 53 -24.08 3.32 5.98
CA ARG A 53 -24.88 2.10 5.91
C ARG A 53 -26.30 2.44 5.51
N ARG A 54 -26.91 1.56 4.71
CA ARG A 54 -28.28 1.61 4.22
C ARG A 54 -28.87 0.20 4.23
N GLU A 55 -29.17 -0.28 5.44
CA GLU A 55 -29.81 -1.58 5.68
C GLU A 55 -31.34 -1.45 5.69
N ASP A 56 -31.86 -0.36 6.25
CA ASP A 56 -33.26 0.08 6.21
C ASP A 56 -33.30 1.54 5.72
N CYS A 57 -34.47 2.16 5.49
CA CYS A 57 -34.61 3.50 4.87
C CYS A 57 -33.86 4.67 5.56
N ASP A 58 -33.10 4.39 6.61
CA ASP A 58 -32.30 5.31 7.40
C ASP A 58 -30.80 5.15 7.06
N CYS A 59 -30.17 6.22 6.56
CA CYS A 59 -28.75 6.24 6.23
C CYS A 59 -27.93 6.55 7.49
N ARG A 60 -27.25 5.54 8.04
CA ARG A 60 -26.44 5.68 9.27
C ARG A 60 -24.96 5.75 8.97
N ARG A 61 -24.21 6.52 9.76
CA ARG A 61 -22.75 6.66 9.62
C ARG A 61 -22.00 6.05 10.79
N ASP A 62 -22.24 4.77 11.04
CA ASP A 62 -21.78 4.04 12.23
C ASP A 62 -20.76 2.94 11.91
N TYR A 63 -20.28 2.84 10.66
CA TYR A 63 -19.29 1.84 10.30
C TYR A 63 -17.91 2.24 10.85
N THR A 64 -17.50 1.61 11.96
CA THR A 64 -16.29 1.99 12.72
C THR A 64 -14.97 1.75 11.99
N ALA A 65 -14.97 0.90 10.96
CA ALA A 65 -13.81 0.66 10.10
C ALA A 65 -13.68 1.68 8.95
N ALA A 66 -14.64 2.59 8.82
CA ALA A 66 -14.65 3.60 7.77
C ALA A 66 -13.45 4.55 7.87
N GLY A 67 -13.00 5.00 6.70
CA GLY A 67 -11.95 5.98 6.61
C GLY A 67 -11.59 6.34 5.19
N PHE A 68 -10.90 7.47 5.05
CA PHE A 68 -10.41 7.97 3.76
C PHE A 68 -8.96 8.43 3.92
N THR A 69 -8.06 7.69 3.26
CA THR A 69 -6.61 7.92 3.33
C THR A 69 -6.06 8.22 1.95
N THR A 70 -5.35 9.34 1.81
CA THR A 70 -4.63 9.74 0.60
C THR A 70 -3.13 9.52 0.76
N PHE A 71 -2.42 9.37 -0.35
CA PHE A 71 -1.00 9.04 -0.36
C PHE A 71 -0.23 9.97 -1.30
N SER A 72 0.83 10.58 -0.79
CA SER A 72 1.79 11.36 -1.59
C SER A 72 3.03 10.53 -1.97
N LYS A 73 3.35 9.54 -1.15
CA LYS A 73 4.45 8.59 -1.35
C LYS A 73 4.07 7.22 -0.80
N VAL A 74 4.72 6.18 -1.30
CA VAL A 74 4.55 4.80 -0.85
C VAL A 74 5.90 4.13 -0.65
N ARG A 75 5.96 3.25 0.36
CA ARG A 75 7.15 2.49 0.71
C ARG A 75 7.33 1.32 -0.25
N LEU A 76 8.53 1.15 -0.80
CA LEU A 76 8.89 0.04 -1.68
C LEU A 76 9.86 -0.90 -0.97
N ASP A 77 9.57 -2.19 -0.93
CA ASP A 77 10.55 -3.24 -0.64
C ASP A 77 11.29 -3.58 -1.94
N LEU A 78 12.56 -3.18 -2.05
CA LEU A 78 13.37 -3.39 -3.25
C LEU A 78 13.83 -4.85 -3.39
N SER A 79 13.84 -5.62 -2.30
CA SER A 79 14.21 -7.04 -2.35
C SER A 79 13.09 -7.90 -2.93
N LYS A 80 11.84 -7.53 -2.65
CA LYS A 80 10.65 -8.26 -3.12
C LYS A 80 9.94 -7.59 -4.28
N MET A 81 10.32 -6.35 -4.61
CA MET A 81 9.66 -5.50 -5.59
C MET A 81 8.16 -5.31 -5.32
N ASN A 82 7.83 -4.99 -4.06
CA ASN A 82 6.43 -4.79 -3.63
C ASN A 82 6.28 -3.48 -2.85
N LEU A 83 5.14 -2.80 -3.02
CA LEU A 83 4.76 -1.67 -2.17
C LEU A 83 4.20 -2.16 -0.84
N ILE A 84 4.65 -1.57 0.27
CA ILE A 84 4.13 -1.86 1.61
C ILE A 84 2.86 -1.03 1.81
N THR A 85 1.71 -1.68 1.66
CA THR A 85 0.39 -0.99 1.65
C THR A 85 -0.02 -0.44 3.01
N THR A 86 0.59 -0.93 4.10
CA THR A 86 0.30 -0.53 5.48
C THR A 86 1.37 0.41 6.05
N ASP A 87 2.21 1.04 5.21
CA ASP A 87 3.09 2.13 5.65
C ASP A 87 2.37 3.47 5.46
N TRP A 88 1.98 4.10 6.58
CA TRP A 88 1.27 5.37 6.60
C TRP A 88 2.17 6.59 6.79
N GLN A 89 3.50 6.43 6.77
CA GLN A 89 4.43 7.53 7.04
C GLN A 89 4.21 8.75 6.12
N PHE A 90 3.71 8.52 4.90
CA PHE A 90 3.47 9.57 3.89
C PHE A 90 1.99 9.66 3.47
N ALA A 91 1.11 9.14 4.33
CA ALA A 91 -0.33 9.12 4.10
C ALA A 91 -1.03 10.18 4.95
N VAL A 92 -2.14 10.71 4.44
CA VAL A 92 -3.01 11.64 5.17
C VAL A 92 -4.41 11.03 5.25
N THR A 93 -4.88 10.76 6.46
CA THR A 93 -6.25 10.31 6.69
C THR A 93 -7.11 11.52 7.00
N ARG A 94 -8.02 11.87 6.08
CA ARG A 94 -8.90 13.04 6.23
C ARG A 94 -10.10 12.74 7.11
N GLU A 95 -10.48 11.48 7.20
CA GLU A 95 -11.64 11.03 7.93
C GLU A 95 -11.47 9.59 8.41
N GLY A 96 -11.96 9.30 9.61
CA GLY A 96 -12.06 7.93 10.13
C GLY A 96 -10.72 7.27 10.42
N LYS A 97 -10.61 5.98 10.10
CA LYS A 97 -9.41 5.15 10.31
C LYS A 97 -8.45 5.23 9.12
N ASN A 98 -7.19 4.93 9.39
CA ASN A 98 -6.21 4.72 8.32
C ASN A 98 -6.63 3.52 7.47
N VAL A 99 -6.78 3.74 6.16
CA VAL A 99 -7.05 2.69 5.18
C VAL A 99 -5.73 2.34 4.49
N PRO A 100 -5.33 1.05 4.40
CA PRO A 100 -4.14 0.66 3.67
C PRO A 100 -4.23 1.07 2.19
N PHE A 101 -3.09 1.34 1.56
CA PHE A 101 -3.04 1.61 0.12
C PHE A 101 -3.64 0.46 -0.68
N ALA A 102 -4.25 0.77 -1.83
CA ALA A 102 -4.90 -0.21 -2.71
C ALA A 102 -6.08 -0.97 -2.08
N THR A 103 -6.71 -0.42 -1.03
CA THR A 103 -7.82 -1.07 -0.29
C THR A 103 -9.11 -0.28 -0.42
N ALA A 104 -10.22 -0.98 -0.59
CA ALA A 104 -11.55 -0.37 -0.60
C ALA A 104 -12.57 -1.28 0.08
N GLY A 105 -13.65 -0.71 0.59
CA GLY A 105 -14.73 -1.50 1.19
C GLY A 105 -15.84 -0.63 1.74
N ASP A 106 -16.90 -1.27 2.22
CA ASP A 106 -17.99 -0.59 2.92
C ASP A 106 -18.79 -1.61 3.74
N CYS A 107 -19.75 -1.09 4.49
CA CYS A 107 -20.83 -1.90 5.02
C CYS A 107 -22.18 -1.30 4.62
N TYR A 108 -22.30 -0.98 3.32
CA TYR A 108 -23.37 -0.13 2.83
C TYR A 108 -24.70 -0.87 2.74
N SER A 109 -24.76 -2.04 2.12
CA SER A 109 -26.02 -2.78 1.96
C SER A 109 -25.78 -4.25 1.60
N ALA A 110 -26.79 -5.10 1.78
CA ALA A 110 -26.76 -6.48 1.27
C ALA A 110 -26.95 -6.57 -0.26
N ALA A 111 -27.28 -5.46 -0.93
CA ALA A 111 -27.36 -5.40 -2.39
C ALA A 111 -25.97 -5.34 -3.02
N ARG A 112 -25.87 -5.67 -4.32
CA ARG A 112 -24.63 -5.54 -5.11
C ARG A 112 -24.36 -4.08 -5.47
N CYS A 113 -24.11 -3.24 -4.46
CA CYS A 113 -23.97 -1.79 -4.59
C CYS A 113 -22.76 -1.25 -3.79
N PRO A 114 -21.52 -1.62 -4.16
CA PRO A 114 -20.33 -1.17 -3.45
C PRO A 114 -20.16 0.36 -3.59
N GLN A 115 -19.70 0.99 -2.52
CA GLN A 115 -19.46 2.43 -2.35
C GLN A 115 -17.98 2.73 -2.04
N GLY A 116 -17.27 1.78 -1.42
CA GLY A 116 -15.84 1.92 -1.14
C GLY A 116 -15.02 1.98 -2.41
N ARG A 117 -13.97 2.81 -2.43
CA ARG A 117 -13.15 3.06 -3.62
C ARG A 117 -11.66 3.13 -3.32
N PHE A 118 -10.84 2.80 -4.31
CA PHE A 118 -9.43 3.14 -4.29
C PHE A 118 -8.95 3.57 -5.68
N ARG A 119 -7.87 4.35 -5.71
CA ARG A 119 -7.09 4.62 -6.92
C ARG A 119 -5.60 4.50 -6.64
N ILE A 120 -4.89 3.98 -7.64
CA ILE A 120 -3.45 3.81 -7.70
C ILE A 120 -3.03 4.38 -9.05
N ASN A 121 -2.08 5.31 -9.03
CA ASN A 121 -1.52 5.85 -10.25
C ASN A 121 -0.01 6.05 -10.09
N LEU A 122 0.73 5.15 -10.73
CA LEU A 122 2.20 5.09 -10.74
C LEU A 122 2.80 5.72 -12.01
N SER A 123 1.99 6.36 -12.86
CA SER A 123 2.49 6.97 -14.11
C SER A 123 3.60 7.98 -13.82
N GLY A 124 4.70 7.91 -14.59
CA GLY A 124 5.85 8.80 -14.41
C GLY A 124 6.74 8.45 -13.20
N THR A 125 6.50 7.33 -12.51
CA THR A 125 7.38 6.85 -11.43
C THR A 125 8.43 5.84 -11.90
N GLY A 126 8.29 5.29 -13.12
CA GLY A 126 9.10 4.19 -13.64
C GLY A 126 8.70 2.82 -13.09
N PHE A 127 7.54 2.73 -12.41
CA PHE A 127 6.98 1.49 -11.88
C PHE A 127 5.55 1.30 -12.38
N ARG A 128 5.13 0.03 -12.48
CA ARG A 128 3.75 -0.38 -12.79
C ARG A 128 3.34 -1.53 -11.88
N VAL A 129 2.04 -1.67 -11.65
CA VAL A 129 1.49 -2.81 -10.89
C VAL A 129 1.74 -4.09 -11.67
N ALA A 130 2.30 -5.12 -11.02
CA ALA A 130 2.66 -6.38 -11.68
C ALA A 130 1.42 -7.06 -12.29
N GLN A 131 1.56 -7.70 -13.46
CA GLN A 131 0.44 -8.19 -14.28
C GLN A 131 -0.45 -9.19 -13.53
N GLU A 132 0.18 -10.07 -12.76
CA GLU A 132 -0.40 -11.12 -11.93
C GLU A 132 -1.07 -10.63 -10.65
N THR A 133 -0.93 -9.34 -10.32
CA THR A 133 -1.57 -8.74 -9.15
C THR A 133 -3.08 -8.77 -9.30
N SER A 134 -3.74 -9.34 -8.29
CA SER A 134 -5.20 -9.42 -8.19
C SER A 134 -5.66 -8.91 -6.83
N TRP A 135 -6.96 -8.61 -6.72
CA TRP A 135 -7.58 -8.23 -5.46
C TRP A 135 -8.47 -9.38 -4.98
N ILE A 136 -8.38 -9.67 -3.69
CA ILE A 136 -9.24 -10.64 -3.03
C ILE A 136 -10.38 -9.92 -2.32
N SER A 137 -11.57 -10.50 -2.40
CA SER A 137 -12.76 -10.01 -1.68
C SER A 137 -12.84 -10.66 -0.30
N GLN A 138 -13.17 -9.87 0.72
CA GLN A 138 -13.35 -10.30 2.10
C GLN A 138 -14.69 -9.78 2.62
N GLY A 139 -15.42 -10.61 3.37
CA GLY A 139 -16.75 -10.25 3.92
C GLY A 139 -17.91 -10.92 3.19
N ASN A 140 -19.14 -10.66 3.66
CA ASN A 140 -20.35 -11.29 3.12
C ASN A 140 -20.93 -10.45 1.98
N TYR A 141 -21.41 -11.12 0.92
CA TYR A 141 -21.95 -10.47 -0.28
C TYR A 141 -21.00 -9.41 -0.88
N ALA A 142 -19.70 -9.61 -0.69
CA ALA A 142 -18.70 -8.62 -1.05
C ALA A 142 -18.53 -8.56 -2.57
N VAL A 143 -18.76 -7.38 -3.14
CA VAL A 143 -18.55 -7.06 -4.55
C VAL A 143 -17.18 -6.44 -4.72
N THR A 144 -16.50 -6.85 -5.78
CA THR A 144 -15.18 -6.33 -6.17
C THR A 144 -15.20 -6.06 -7.67
N ASP A 145 -15.05 -4.79 -8.05
CA ASP A 145 -14.85 -4.36 -9.44
C ASP A 145 -13.49 -3.66 -9.55
N ILE A 146 -12.54 -4.26 -10.26
CA ILE A 146 -11.18 -3.74 -10.43
C ILE A 146 -10.94 -3.46 -11.90
N ARG A 147 -10.45 -2.26 -12.18
CA ARG A 147 -10.03 -1.82 -13.52
C ARG A 147 -8.57 -1.46 -13.48
N LYS A 148 -7.77 -2.16 -14.29
CA LYS A 148 -6.34 -1.92 -14.47
C LYS A 148 -6.08 -1.39 -15.87
N SER A 149 -5.24 -0.37 -16.02
CA SER A 149 -4.84 0.13 -17.34
C SER A 149 -4.00 -0.92 -18.08
N GLN A 150 -3.97 -0.83 -19.41
CA GLN A 150 -3.26 -1.79 -20.26
C GLN A 150 -1.75 -1.86 -19.94
N ASP A 151 -1.14 -0.72 -19.62
CA ASP A 151 0.27 -0.59 -19.22
C ASP A 151 0.52 -0.91 -17.74
N GLY A 152 -0.53 -1.14 -16.94
CA GLY A 152 -0.46 -1.38 -15.51
C GLY A 152 -0.02 -0.19 -14.66
N SER A 153 0.09 1.01 -15.25
CA SER A 153 0.49 2.22 -14.52
C SER A 153 -0.62 2.75 -13.61
N SER A 154 -1.87 2.37 -13.85
CA SER A 154 -3.01 2.76 -13.01
C SER A 154 -3.96 1.60 -12.71
N VAL A 155 -4.54 1.64 -11.51
CA VAL A 155 -5.59 0.72 -11.08
C VAL A 155 -6.63 1.49 -10.27
N SER A 156 -7.90 1.26 -10.55
CA SER A 156 -9.02 1.73 -9.73
C SER A 156 -9.87 0.55 -9.29
N GLY A 157 -10.40 0.60 -8.09
CA GLY A 157 -11.33 -0.41 -7.60
C GLY A 157 -12.55 0.19 -6.91
N MET A 158 -13.67 -0.51 -7.03
CA MET A 158 -14.89 -0.28 -6.27
C MET A 158 -15.27 -1.56 -5.54
N CYS A 159 -15.30 -1.50 -4.21
CA CYS A 159 -15.43 -2.68 -3.36
C CYS A 159 -16.33 -2.40 -2.17
N GLY A 160 -17.07 -3.42 -1.72
CA GLY A 160 -18.10 -3.22 -0.70
C GLY A 160 -19.15 -4.31 -0.66
N GLY A 161 -20.28 -4.04 0.00
CA GLY A 161 -21.40 -4.95 0.21
C GLY A 161 -21.81 -4.99 1.68
N TYR A 162 -22.10 -6.19 2.19
CA TYR A 162 -22.47 -6.36 3.60
C TYR A 162 -21.21 -6.52 4.46
N CYS A 163 -20.63 -5.37 4.82
CA CYS A 163 -19.35 -5.27 5.51
C CYS A 163 -18.20 -5.92 4.71
N GLY A 164 -18.23 -5.71 3.39
CA GLY A 164 -17.28 -6.24 2.43
C GLY A 164 -16.11 -5.30 2.15
N LYS A 165 -14.94 -5.85 1.83
CA LYS A 165 -13.77 -5.08 1.38
C LYS A 165 -12.93 -5.89 0.40
N CYS A 166 -12.12 -5.20 -0.39
CA CYS A 166 -11.11 -5.80 -1.24
C CYS A 166 -9.72 -5.29 -0.86
N THR A 167 -8.73 -6.18 -0.92
CA THR A 167 -7.31 -5.87 -0.72
C THR A 167 -6.49 -6.59 -1.78
N PRO A 168 -5.24 -6.18 -2.05
CA PRO A 168 -4.33 -6.97 -2.86
C PRO A 168 -4.22 -8.41 -2.34
N SER A 169 -4.07 -9.39 -3.24
CA SER A 169 -4.01 -10.82 -2.91
C SER A 169 -2.82 -11.16 -2.01
N SER A 170 -1.71 -10.46 -2.18
CA SER A 170 -0.63 -10.45 -1.20
C SER A 170 -1.01 -9.50 -0.07
N VAL A 171 -1.60 -10.03 1.01
CA VAL A 171 -2.02 -9.20 2.15
C VAL A 171 -0.83 -8.33 2.62
N SER A 172 -1.10 -7.04 2.77
CA SER A 172 -0.14 -5.98 3.12
C SER A 172 0.88 -5.57 2.04
N ASN A 173 0.93 -6.22 0.88
CA ASN A 173 1.89 -5.93 -0.17
C ASN A 173 1.22 -5.76 -1.54
N LEU A 174 1.74 -4.87 -2.37
CA LEU A 174 1.29 -4.70 -3.75
C LEU A 174 2.48 -4.92 -4.71
N PRO A 175 2.52 -6.04 -5.44
CA PRO A 175 3.61 -6.31 -6.37
C PRO A 175 3.71 -5.29 -7.50
N VAL A 176 4.94 -4.86 -7.78
CA VAL A 176 5.25 -3.90 -8.84
C VAL A 176 6.42 -4.40 -9.70
N THR A 177 6.45 -3.94 -10.94
CA THR A 177 7.57 -4.15 -11.86
C THR A 177 8.08 -2.81 -12.35
N VAL A 178 9.31 -2.78 -12.83
CA VAL A 178 9.88 -1.60 -13.50
C VAL A 178 9.27 -1.50 -14.90
N GLU A 179 9.01 -0.28 -15.35
CA GLU A 179 8.51 0.01 -16.70
C GLU A 179 9.46 -0.51 -17.80
#